data_AF-A0A1R3IWE2-F1
#
_entry.id   AF-A0A1R3IWE2-F1
#
_cell.length_a   1.000
_cell.length_b   1.000
_cell.length_c   1.000
_cell.angle_alpha   90.00
_cell.angle_beta   90.00
_cell.angle_gamma   90.00
#
_symmetry.space_group_name_H-M   'P 1'
#
loop_
_entity.id
_entity.type
_entity.pdbx_description
1 polymer ?
#
loop_
_entity_poly.entity_id
_entity_poly.type
_entity_poly.pdbx_seq_one_letter_code
_entity_poly.pdbx_strand_id
1 'polypeptide(L)' 'MEFRKRPYRFEIMWTSDPQCEQIISKAWNEQVQGSAAYNLTRRIQNTKERLKEWNKSHFGNLFYRKKQLEEELA' A
#
# COMPACT_ATOMS: atom_id res chain seq x y z
N MET A 1 15.66 6.21 -22.72
CA MET A 1 15.94 6.20 -21.27
C MET A 1 14.81 5.48 -20.58
N GLU A 2 15.11 4.38 -19.90
CA GLU A 2 14.11 3.56 -19.21
C GLU A 2 13.70 4.27 -17.90
N PHE A 3 12.49 4.84 -17.85
CA PHE A 3 11.95 5.40 -16.62
C PHE A 3 11.67 4.26 -15.63
N ARG A 4 12.68 3.88 -14.84
CA ARG A 4 12.50 2.89 -13.76
C ARG A 4 11.44 3.43 -12.80
N LYS A 5 10.25 2.81 -12.80
CA LYS A 5 9.21 3.11 -11.82
C LYS A 5 9.81 2.96 -10.43
N ARG A 6 9.74 4.04 -9.63
CA ARG A 6 10.25 4.06 -8.25
C ARG A 6 9.67 2.84 -7.51
N PRO A 7 10.52 2.00 -6.88
CA PRO A 7 10.04 0.85 -6.15
C PRO A 7 9.10 1.32 -5.04
N TYR A 8 7.96 0.64 -4.91
CA TYR A 8 7.04 0.91 -3.82
C TYR A 8 7.71 0.48 -2.51
N ARG A 9 7.83 1.42 -1.58
CA ARG A 9 8.43 1.19 -0.26
C ARG A 9 7.35 1.27 0.79
N PHE A 10 7.45 0.38 1.78
CA PHE A 10 6.64 0.47 2.98
C PHE A 10 7.12 1.65 3.82
N GLU A 11 6.20 2.47 4.34
CA GLU A 11 6.54 3.57 5.22
C GLU A 11 6.16 3.23 6.66
N ILE A 12 7.07 3.46 7.60
CA ILE A 12 6.87 3.11 9.02
C ILE A 12 5.64 3.80 9.62
N MET A 13 5.27 4.99 9.13
CA MET A 13 4.08 5.70 9.58
C MET A 13 2.79 4.89 9.40
N TRP A 14 2.75 3.93 8.46
CA TRP A 14 1.57 3.09 8.25
C TRP A 14 1.30 2.18 9.44
N THR A 15 2.32 1.78 10.20
CA THR A 15 2.13 0.92 11.38
C THR A 15 1.45 1.64 12.54
N SER A 16 1.39 2.97 12.51
CA SER A 16 0.67 3.76 13.51
C SER A 16 -0.84 3.63 13.38
N ASP A 17 -1.34 3.23 12.19
CA ASP A 17 -2.76 3.01 11.96
C ASP A 17 -3.09 1.51 12.12
N PRO A 18 -4.01 1.12 13.03
CA PRO A 18 -4.36 -0.27 13.26
C PRO A 18 -5.01 -0.96 12.05
N GLN A 19 -5.54 -0.21 11.08
CA GLN A 19 -6.04 -0.78 9.83
C GLN A 19 -4.90 -1.37 8.99
N CYS A 20 -3.66 -0.90 9.13
CA CYS A 20 -2.52 -1.43 8.38
C CYS A 20 -2.33 -2.93 8.64
N GLU A 21 -2.29 -3.33 9.91
CA GLU A 21 -2.16 -4.74 10.30
C GLU A 21 -3.36 -5.57 9.82
N GLN A 22 -4.57 -5.03 9.97
CA GLN A 22 -5.79 -5.71 9.52
C GLN A 22 -5.79 -5.98 8.01
N ILE A 23 -5.33 -5.01 7.21
CA ILE A 23 -5.24 -5.14 5.76
C ILE A 23 -4.19 -6.16 5.37
N ILE A 24 -3.01 -6.13 6.01
CA ILE A 24 -1.96 -7.11 5.77
C ILE A 24 -2.46 -8.51 6.10
N SER A 25 -3.03 -8.70 7.29
CA SER A 25 -3.54 -10.00 7.74
C SER A 25 -4.63 -10.53 6.79
N LYS A 26 -5.59 -9.69 6.41
CA LYS A 26 -6.67 -10.08 5.49
C LYS A 26 -6.12 -10.47 4.11
N ALA A 27 -5.22 -9.67 3.55
CA ALA A 27 -4.65 -9.93 2.23
C ALA A 27 -3.73 -11.16 2.21
N TRP A 28 -2.98 -11.38 3.28
CA TRP A 28 -2.07 -12.52 3.40
C TRP A 28 -2.80 -13.86 3.51
N ASN A 29 -3.96 -13.86 4.17
CA ASN A 29 -4.79 -15.05 4.38
C ASN A 29 -5.76 -15.33 3.23
N GLU A 30 -5.74 -14.54 2.15
CA GLU A 30 -6.50 -14.88 0.94
C GLU A 30 -6.07 -16.26 0.42
N GLN A 31 -7.05 -17.10 0.08
CA GLN A 31 -6.78 -18.41 -0.50
C GLN A 31 -6.18 -18.25 -1.90
N VAL A 32 -5.03 -18.87 -2.10
CA VAL A 32 -4.36 -18.98 -3.40
C VAL A 32 -4.12 -20.45 -3.66
N GLN A 33 -4.47 -20.91 -4.86
CA GLN A 33 -4.21 -22.27 -5.30
C GLN A 33 -3.00 -22.30 -6.24
N GLY A 34 -2.12 -23.27 -6.04
CA GLY A 34 -0.88 -23.43 -6.81
C GLY A 34 0.23 -24.06 -5.97
N SER A 35 1.45 -24.05 -6.52
CA SER A 35 2.64 -24.50 -5.80
C SER A 35 2.96 -23.59 -4.62
N ALA A 36 3.74 -24.07 -3.65
CA ALA A 36 4.12 -23.26 -2.48
C ALA A 36 4.80 -21.93 -2.86
N ALA A 37 5.70 -21.96 -3.86
CA ALA A 37 6.37 -20.76 -4.37
C ALA A 37 5.41 -19.79 -5.07
N TYR A 38 4.45 -20.32 -5.83
CA TYR A 38 3.40 -19.51 -6.45
C TYR A 38 2.52 -18.83 -5.40
N ASN A 39 2.06 -19.60 -4.40
CA ASN A 39 1.21 -19.10 -3.32
C ASN A 39 1.92 -17.99 -2.53
N LEU A 40 3.20 -18.18 -2.20
CA LEU A 40 4.00 -17.15 -1.53
C LEU A 40 4.08 -15.86 -2.36
N THR A 41 4.44 -15.98 -3.64
CA THR A 41 4.59 -14.83 -4.53
C THR A 41 3.26 -14.07 -4.68
N ARG A 42 2.15 -14.79 -4.80
CA ARG A 42 0.81 -14.20 -4.92
C ARG A 42 0.38 -13.52 -3.63
N ARG A 43 0.61 -14.12 -2.45
CA ARG A 43 0.31 -13.47 -1.16
C ARG A 43 1.07 -12.16 -0.98
N ILE A 44 2.36 -12.14 -1.34
CA ILE A 44 3.16 -10.91 -1.31
C ILE A 44 2.59 -9.86 -2.27
N GLN A 45 2.25 -10.26 -3.50
CA GLN A 45 1.68 -9.33 -4.49
C GLN A 45 0.31 -8.78 -4.04
N ASN A 46 -0.60 -9.63 -3.58
CA ASN A 46 -1.92 -9.22 -3.10
C ASN A 46 -1.78 -8.25 -1.92
N THR A 47 -0.94 -8.58 -0.94
CA THR A 47 -0.68 -7.71 0.22
C THR A 47 -0.18 -6.34 -0.21
N LYS A 48 0.75 -6.30 -1.15
CA LYS A 48 1.29 -5.05 -1.71
C LYS A 48 0.22 -4.22 -2.43
N GLU A 49 -0.69 -4.86 -3.18
CA GLU A 49 -1.76 -4.17 -3.89
C GLU A 49 -2.79 -3.59 -2.93
N ARG A 50 -3.24 -4.39 -1.94
CA ARG A 50 -4.17 -3.91 -0.91
C ARG A 50 -3.61 -2.75 -0.10
N LEU A 51 -2.33 -2.82 0.29
CA LEU A 51 -1.65 -1.72 0.97
C LEU A 51 -1.56 -0.46 0.11
N LYS A 52 -1.31 -0.58 -1.20
CA LYS A 52 -1.30 0.57 -2.11
C LYS A 52 -2.66 1.24 -2.22
N GLU A 53 -3.72 0.45 -2.37
CA GLU A 53 -5.09 0.94 -2.47
C GLU A 53 -5.49 1.67 -1.19
N TRP A 54 -5.24 1.04 -0.03
CA TRP A 54 -5.50 1.66 1.26
C TRP A 54 -4.68 2.93 1.47
N ASN A 55 -3.38 2.91 1.18
CA ASN A 55 -2.55 4.11 1.32
C ASN A 55 -3.05 5.25 0.43
N LYS A 56 -3.52 4.96 -0.78
CA LYS A 56 -4.13 5.98 -1.66
C LYS A 56 -5.43 6.54 -1.11
N SER A 57 -6.30 5.70 -0.55
CA SER A 57 -7.58 6.13 0.01
C SER A 57 -7.43 6.88 1.34
N HIS A 58 -6.54 6.40 2.20
CA HIS A 58 -6.35 6.90 3.56
C HIS A 58 -5.39 8.10 3.59
N PHE A 59 -4.17 7.94 3.04
CA PHE A 59 -3.15 8.99 3.02
C PHE A 59 -3.12 9.80 1.73
N GLY A 60 -3.54 9.25 0.59
CA GLY A 60 -3.59 10.01 -0.66
C GLY A 60 -4.47 11.26 -0.57
N ASN A 61 -5.56 11.19 0.22
CA ASN A 61 -6.35 12.36 0.59
C ASN A 61 -5.57 13.35 1.46
N LEU A 62 -4.70 12.88 2.36
CA LEU A 62 -3.85 13.75 3.19
C LEU A 62 -2.82 14.50 2.37
N PHE A 63 -2.15 13.83 1.42
CA PHE A 63 -1.20 14.51 0.52
C PHE A 63 -1.89 15.53 -0.38
N TYR A 64 -3.09 15.20 -0.90
CA TYR A 64 -3.89 16.12 -1.69
C TYR A 64 -4.33 17.34 -0.87
N ARG A 65 -4.90 17.11 0.32
CA ARG A 65 -5.31 18.19 1.24
C ARG A 65 -4.14 19.07 1.67
N LYS A 66 -2.99 18.46 1.99
CA LYS A 66 -1.78 19.20 2.33
C LYS A 66 -1.37 20.14 1.19
N LYS A 67 -1.32 19.64 -0.04
CA LYS A 67 -0.97 20.45 -1.22
C LYS A 67 -1.95 21.61 -1.42
N GLN A 68 -3.25 21.38 -1.27
CA GLN A 68 -4.25 22.45 -1.37
C GLN A 68 -4.05 23.53 -0.30
N LEU A 69 -3.80 23.14 0.95
CA LEU A 69 -3.53 24.09 2.03
C LEU A 69 -2.23 24.89 1.77
N GLU A 70 -1.19 24.25 1.25
CA GLU A 70 0.06 24.93 0.87
C GLU A 70 -0.15 25.94 -0.28
N GLU A 71 -1.04 25.66 -1.23
CA GLU A 71 -1.39 26.58 -2.33
C GLU A 71 -2.28 27.75 -1.87
N GLU A 72 -3.12 27.57 -0.84
CA GLU A 72 -4.02 28.62 -0.31
C GLU A 72 -3.28 29.62 0.60
N LEU A 73 -2.14 29.21 1.17
CA LEU A 73 -1.25 30.03 1.99
C LEU A 73 -0.16 30.77 1.17
N ALA A 74 -0.09 30.55 -0.14
CA ALA A 74 0.86 31.17 -1.07
C ALA A 74 0.24 32.37 -1.80
#